data_AF-A0A183F7I1-F1
#
_entry.id   AF-A0A183F7I1-F1
#
_cell.length_a   1.000
_cell.length_b   1.000
_cell.length_c   1.000
_cell.angle_alpha   90.00
_cell.angle_beta   90.00
_cell.angle_gamma   90.00
#
_symmetry.space_group_name_H-M   'P 1'
#
loop_
_entity.id
_entity.type
_entity.pdbx_description
1 polymer ?
#
loop_
_entity_poly.entity_id
_entity_poly.type
_entity_poly.pdbx_seq_one_letter_code
_entity_poly.pdbx_strand_id
1 'polypeptide(L)' 'MFPKMLTLWLYFFVSDDPGSKVYGSILDGVFEGHIRTGDGQTYSVDRAAKYFDYDTRPSQYHSIVYRDDQINHNKIRVKR' A
#
# COMPACT_ATOMS: atom_id res chain seq x y z
N MET A 1 3.42 2.94 -29.37
CA MET A 1 4.46 3.30 -28.40
C MET A 1 3.82 3.31 -27.02
N PHE A 2 3.88 2.19 -26.29
CA PHE A 2 3.33 2.10 -24.93
C PHE A 2 4.32 2.77 -23.96
N PRO A 3 3.91 3.76 -23.16
CA PRO A 3 4.80 4.30 -22.13
C PRO A 3 5.11 3.15 -21.17
N LYS A 4 6.39 2.79 -21.04
CA LYS A 4 6.85 1.88 -19.99
C LYS A 4 6.61 2.57 -18.66
N MET A 5 5.45 2.31 -18.05
CA MET A 5 5.19 2.65 -16.66
C MET A 5 6.23 1.87 -15.85
N LEU A 6 7.26 2.57 -15.38
CA LEU A 6 8.41 1.98 -14.71
C LEU A 6 7.98 1.62 -13.27
N THR A 7 7.32 0.48 -13.11
CA THR A 7 7.00 -0.05 -11.79
C THR A 7 8.27 -0.64 -11.18
N LEU A 8 8.84 0.05 -10.21
CA LEU A 8 10.04 -0.40 -9.50
C LEU A 8 9.61 -1.22 -8.28
N TRP A 9 9.97 -2.50 -8.25
CA TRP A 9 9.76 -3.36 -7.08
C TRP A 9 10.84 -3.08 -6.04
N LEU A 10 10.42 -2.85 -4.80
CA LEU A 10 11.31 -2.46 -3.72
C LEU A 10 11.13 -3.36 -2.50
N TYR A 11 12.23 -3.55 -1.78
CA TYR A 11 12.30 -4.34 -0.56
C TYR A 11 13.05 -3.53 0.52
N PHE A 12 12.40 -3.28 1.65
CA PHE A 12 12.92 -2.47 2.75
C PHE A 12 12.66 -3.11 4.12
N PHE A 13 13.24 -2.50 5.15
CA PHE A 13 13.02 -2.80 6.56
C PHE A 13 12.63 -1.50 7.26
N VAL A 14 11.77 -1.57 8.26
CA VAL A 14 11.46 -0.47 9.16
C VAL A 14 12.69 -0.22 10.05
N SER A 15 13.10 1.04 10.18
CA SER A 15 14.37 1.41 10.84
C SER A 15 14.53 0.87 12.26
N ASP A 16 13.44 0.76 13.01
CA ASP A 16 13.41 0.27 14.40
C ASP A 16 13.03 -1.22 14.52
N ASP A 17 12.75 -1.91 13.41
CA ASP A 17 12.38 -3.33 13.41
C ASP A 17 13.10 -4.09 12.28
N PRO A 18 14.30 -4.64 12.56
CA PRO A 18 15.06 -5.42 11.58
C PRO A 18 14.36 -6.70 11.12
N GLY A 19 13.42 -7.21 11.93
CA GLY A 19 12.59 -8.37 11.60
C GLY A 19 11.47 -8.03 10.61
N SER A 20 11.20 -6.74 10.42
CA SER A 20 10.19 -6.29 9.48
C SER A 20 10.60 -6.50 8.03
N LYS A 21 9.61 -6.68 7.17
CA LYS A 21 9.76 -6.82 5.73
C LYS A 21 8.74 -5.92 5.06
N VAL A 22 9.23 -4.93 4.35
CA VAL A 22 8.43 -4.05 3.51
C VAL A 22 8.64 -4.47 2.06
N TYR A 23 7.58 -4.73 1.34
CA TYR A 23 7.64 -5.05 -0.09
C TYR A 23 6.52 -4.35 -0.83
N GLY A 24 6.82 -3.84 -2.02
CA GLY A 24 5.85 -3.11 -2.80
C GLY A 24 6.45 -2.49 -4.03
N SER A 25 5.76 -1.48 -4.54
CA SER A 25 6.18 -0.72 -5.69
C SER A 25 5.95 0.76 -5.49
N ILE A 26 6.78 1.57 -6.13
CA ILE A 26 6.51 3.00 -6.28
C ILE A 26 5.97 3.19 -7.68
N LEU A 27 4.79 3.79 -7.76
CA LEU A 27 4.20 4.25 -9.01
C LEU A 27 3.80 5.72 -8.82
N ASP A 28 4.24 6.57 -9.76
CA ASP A 28 3.99 8.02 -9.70
C ASP A 28 4.46 8.68 -8.39
N GLY A 29 5.61 8.25 -7.86
CA GLY A 29 6.17 8.77 -6.61
C GLY A 29 5.47 8.31 -5.32
N VAL A 30 4.35 7.58 -5.43
CA VAL A 30 3.61 7.05 -4.28
C VAL A 30 3.93 5.57 -4.07
N PHE A 31 4.27 5.19 -2.85
CA PHE A 31 4.48 3.79 -2.47
C PHE A 31 3.16 3.06 -2.25
N GLU A 32 3.08 1.85 -2.79
CA GLU A 32 1.98 0.90 -2.60
C GLU A 32 2.58 -0.48 -2.32
N GLY A 33 2.12 -1.14 -1.26
CA GLY A 33 2.74 -2.38 -0.82
C GLY A 33 2.27 -2.87 0.54
N HIS A 34 3.05 -3.76 1.12
CA HIS A 34 2.76 -4.37 2.41
C HIS A 34 3.97 -4.25 3.33
N ILE A 35 3.68 -4.07 4.61
CA ILE A 35 4.66 -4.02 5.70
C ILE A 35 4.32 -5.18 6.63
N ARG A 36 5.24 -6.11 6.78
CA ARG A 36 5.16 -7.16 7.80
C ARG A 36 6.12 -6.77 8.91
N THR A 37 5.65 -6.60 10.13
CA THR A 37 6.53 -6.35 11.28
C THR A 37 7.11 -7.67 11.81
N GLY A 38 8.22 -7.60 12.54
CA GLY A 38 8.81 -8.74 13.24
C GLY A 38 7.84 -9.41 14.21
N ASP A 39 6.92 -8.64 14.79
CA ASP A 39 5.86 -9.12 15.70
C ASP A 39 4.72 -9.88 14.97
N GLY A 40 4.83 -10.09 13.66
CA GLY A 40 3.85 -10.82 12.85
C GLY A 40 2.66 -10.00 12.38
N GLN A 41 2.56 -8.72 12.75
CA GLN A 41 1.52 -7.82 12.23
C GLN A 41 1.76 -7.51 10.76
N THR A 42 0.68 -7.39 9.99
CA THR A 42 0.74 -7.05 8.56
C THR A 42 -0.10 -5.82 8.29
N TYR A 43 0.50 -4.85 7.62
CA TYR A 43 -0.12 -3.61 7.19
C TYR A 43 -0.10 -3.55 5.67
N SER A 44 -1.17 -3.05 5.08
CA SER A 44 -1.20 -2.71 3.66
C SER A 44 -1.16 -1.19 3.51
N VAL A 45 -0.43 -0.75 2.50
CA VAL A 45 -0.28 0.64 2.11
C VAL A 45 -0.86 0.78 0.72
N ASP A 46 -1.99 1.49 0.63
CA ASP A 46 -2.68 1.76 -0.60
C ASP A 46 -2.66 3.26 -0.91
N ARG A 47 -2.78 3.62 -2.19
CA ARG A 47 -2.91 5.02 -2.60
C ARG A 47 -4.26 5.55 -2.16
N ALA A 48 -4.30 6.77 -1.63
CA ALA A 48 -5.57 7.46 -1.38
C ALA A 48 -6.43 7.56 -2.66
N ALA A 49 -5.77 7.68 -3.81
CA ALA A 49 -6.37 7.63 -5.14
C ALA A 49 -7.26 6.40 -5.43
N LYS A 50 -7.04 5.29 -4.74
CA LYS A 50 -7.81 4.05 -4.89
C LYS A 50 -9.21 4.15 -4.26
N TYR A 51 -9.37 5.03 -3.28
CA TYR A 51 -10.60 5.15 -2.48
C TYR A 51 -11.31 6.49 -2.66
N PHE A 52 -10.59 7.53 -3.07
CA PHE A 52 -11.12 8.86 -3.28
C PHE A 52 -11.02 9.25 -4.75
N ASP A 53 -12.17 9.67 -5.30
CA ASP A 53 -12.25 10.26 -6.63
C ASP A 53 -11.44 11.56 -6.69
N TYR A 54 -11.09 11.98 -7.91
CA TYR A 54 -10.24 13.16 -8.14
C TYR A 54 -10.74 14.39 -7.37
N ASP A 55 -12.05 14.62 -7.35
CA ASP A 55 -12.68 15.79 -6.72
C ASP A 55 -12.76 15.69 -5.18
N THR A 56 -12.69 14.48 -4.62
CA THR A 56 -12.79 14.24 -3.17
C THR A 56 -11.45 13.86 -2.57
N ARG A 57 -10.39 13.83 -3.37
CA ARG A 57 -9.07 13.42 -2.91
C ARG A 57 -8.51 14.46 -1.94
N PRO A 58 -8.15 14.05 -0.72
CA PRO A 58 -7.50 14.93 0.22
C PRO A 58 -6.12 15.33 -0.28
N SER A 59 -5.80 16.62 -0.23
CA SER A 59 -4.49 17.15 -0.60
C SER A 59 -3.43 16.93 0.48
N GLN A 60 -3.86 16.56 1.69
CA GLN A 60 -2.99 16.41 2.87
C GLN A 60 -2.30 15.04 2.94
N TYR A 61 -2.85 14.00 2.30
CA TYR A 61 -2.27 12.66 2.34
C TYR A 61 -2.44 11.92 1.01
N HIS A 62 -1.44 11.13 0.63
CA HIS A 62 -1.40 10.41 -0.64
C HIS A 62 -1.50 8.89 -0.50
N SER A 63 -1.32 8.37 0.72
CA SER A 63 -1.36 6.95 1.03
C SER A 63 -2.20 6.71 2.28
N ILE A 64 -2.84 5.56 2.33
CA ILE A 64 -3.60 5.06 3.48
C ILE A 64 -2.92 3.79 3.95
N VAL A 65 -2.58 3.74 5.24
CA VAL A 65 -2.00 2.56 5.87
C VAL A 65 -3.01 1.99 6.84
N TYR A 66 -3.31 0.71 6.71
CA TYR A 66 -4.22 0.01 7.60
C TYR A 66 -3.68 -1.39 7.89
N ARG A 67 -4.14 -1.97 9.02
CA ARG A 67 -3.80 -3.36 9.33
C ARG A 67 -4.71 -4.31 8.57
N ASP A 68 -4.15 -5.41 8.10
CA ASP A 68 -4.92 -6.40 7.34
C ASP A 68 -5.96 -7.10 8.23
N ASP A 69 -5.66 -7.30 9.52
CA ASP A 69 -6.56 -7.92 10.51
C ASP A 69 -7.79 -7.07 10.86
N GLN A 70 -7.73 -5.76 10.64
CA GLN A 70 -8.83 -4.82 10.87
C GLN A 70 -9.76 -4.72 9.66
N ILE A 71 -9.39 -5.28 8.50
CA ILE A 71 -10.28 -5.31 7.35
C ILE A 71 -11.21 -6.51 7.48
N ASN A 72 -12.49 -6.23 7.46
CA ASN A 72 -13.50 -7.26 7.30
C ASN A 72 -13.51 -7.72 5.82
N HIS A 73 -12.59 -8.61 5.43
CA HIS A 73 -12.51 -9.20 4.08
C HIS A 73 -13.82 -9.86 3.64
N ASN A 74 -14.72 -10.15 4.58
CA ASN A 74 -16.00 -10.80 4.33
C ASN A 74 -16.96 -9.98 3.44
N LYS A 75 -16.66 -8.70 3.15
CA LYS A 75 -17.51 -7.84 2.31
C LYS A 75 -16.97 -7.52 0.91
N ILE A 76 -15.73 -7.88 0.57
CA ILE A 76 -15.16 -7.54 -0.74
C ILE A 76 -14.86 -8.82 -1.53
N ARG A 77 -15.91 -9.57 -1.83
CA ARG A 77 -15.91 -10.53 -2.94
C ARG A 77 -16.61 -9.87 -4.12
N VAL A 78 -15.89 -9.07 -4.91
CA VAL A 78 -16.35 -8.77 -6.26
C VAL A 78 -16.16 -10.06 -7.06
N LYS A 79 -17.23 -10.84 -7.13
CA LYS A 79 -17.35 -11.97 -8.05
C LYS A 79 -17.17 -11.42 -9.47
N ARG A 80 -16.10 -11.82 -10.15
CA ARG A 80 -16.08 -11.84 -11.62
C ARG A 80 -16.81 -13.09 -12.09
#